data_AF-A0A7C6VSM9-F1
#
_entry.id   AF-A0A7C6VSM9-F1
#
_cell.length_a   1.000
_cell.length_b   1.000
_cell.length_c   1.000
_cell.angle_alpha   90.00
_cell.angle_beta   90.00
_cell.angle_gamma   90.00
#
_symmetry.space_group_name_H-M   'P 1'
#
loop_
_entity.id
_entity.type
_entity.pdbx_description
1 polymer ?
#
loop_
_entity_poly.entity_id
_entity_poly.type
_entity_poly.pdbx_seq_one_letter_code
_entity_poly.pdbx_strand_id
1 'polypeptide(L)' 'MYKIDNQTKYAIQLAMLQNLINNRAINKTEYNAIRATLKKKYKILDFDVA' A
#
# COMPACT_ATOMS: atom_id res chain seq x y z
N MET A 1 21.95 -11.56 -5.96
CA MET A 1 20.87 -11.41 -4.96
C MET A 1 19.92 -10.33 -5.47
N TYR A 2 18.72 -10.70 -5.93
CA TYR A 2 17.77 -9.74 -6.50
C TYR A 2 17.25 -8.81 -5.41
N LYS A 3 17.54 -7.51 -5.51
CA LYS A 3 16.94 -6.50 -4.63
C LYS A 3 15.54 -6.21 -5.15
N ILE A 4 14.52 -6.53 -4.35
CA ILE A 4 13.13 -6.15 -4.64
C ILE A 4 13.04 -4.62 -4.57
N ASP A 5 12.55 -4.00 -5.64
CA ASP A 5 12.37 -2.55 -5.73
C ASP A 5 11.21 -2.08 -4.84
N ASN A 6 11.11 -0.77 -4.62
CA ASN A 6 10.11 -0.20 -3.73
C ASN A 6 8.67 -0.33 -4.27
N GLN A 7 8.46 -0.37 -5.58
CA GLN A 7 7.14 -0.56 -6.17
C GLN A 7 6.65 -1.98 -5.90
N THR A 8 7.52 -2.98 -6.09
CA THR A 8 7.18 -4.37 -5.79
C THR A 8 6.90 -4.56 -4.29
N LYS A 9 7.71 -3.96 -3.39
CA LYS A 9 7.43 -3.99 -1.94
C LYS A 9 6.09 -3.34 -1.59
N TYR A 10 5.77 -2.21 -2.21
CA TYR A 10 4.49 -1.52 -2.02
C TYR A 10 3.31 -2.37 -2.49
N ALA A 11 3.40 -3.00 -3.66
CA ALA A 11 2.34 -3.84 -4.20
C ALA A 11 2.03 -5.04 -3.28
N ILE A 12 3.06 -5.69 -2.75
CA ILE A 12 2.91 -6.80 -1.79
C ILE A 12 2.17 -6.32 -0.53
N GLN A 13 2.59 -5.19 0.04
CA GLN A 13 1.96 -4.64 1.25
C GLN A 13 0.53 -4.16 0.98
N LEU A 14 0.26 -3.63 -0.21
CA LEU A 14 -1.09 -3.22 -0.61
C LEU A 14 -2.02 -4.43 -0.73
N ALA A 15 -1.54 -5.55 -1.28
CA ALA A 15 -2.31 -6.79 -1.34
C ALA A 15 -2.64 -7.33 0.05
N MET A 16 -1.67 -7.29 0.98
CA MET A 16 -1.91 -7.66 2.39
C MET A 16 -2.95 -6.74 3.03
N LEU A 17 -2.83 -5.43 2.83
CA LEU A 17 -3.79 -4.44 3.35
C LEU A 17 -5.20 -4.66 2.79
N GLN A 18 -5.31 -5.02 1.50
CA GLN A 18 -6.59 -5.33 0.87
C GLN A 18 -7.26 -6.57 1.51
N ASN A 19 -6.48 -7.58 1.88
CA ASN A 19 -7.02 -8.74 2.60
C ASN A 19 -7.55 -8.38 3.99
N LEU A 20 -6.89 -7.45 4.71
CA LEU A 20 -7.35 -7.01 6.03
C LEU A 20 -8.72 -6.33 5.96
N ILE A 21 -8.95 -5.44 4.97
CA ILE A 21 -10.25 -4.80 4.79
C ILE A 21 -11.32 -5.79 4.30
N ASN A 22 -10.95 -6.72 3.39
CA ASN A 22 -11.89 -7.74 2.90
C ASN A 22 -12.37 -8.68 4.02
N ASN A 23 -11.47 -9.02 4.94
CA ASN A 23 -11.79 -9.81 6.14
C ASN A 23 -12.39 -8.98 7.28
N ARG A 24 -12.68 -7.69 7.06
CA ARG A 24 -13.19 -6.75 8.07
C ARG A 24 -12.33 -6.66 9.34
N ALA A 25 -11.05 -7.01 9.25
CA ALA A 25 -10.08 -6.85 10.33
C ALA A 25 -9.75 -5.38 10.60
N ILE A 26 -9.96 -4.53 9.59
CA ILE A 26 -9.87 -3.07 9.66
C ILE A 26 -11.05 -2.45 8.92
N ASN A 27 -11.36 -1.20 9.23
CA ASN A 27 -12.36 -0.40 8.55
C ASN A 27 -11.76 0.45 7.41
N LYS A 28 -12.63 1.13 6.66
CA LYS A 28 -12.23 1.95 5.50
C LYS A 28 -11.33 3.14 5.86
N THR A 29 -11.52 3.73 7.05
CA THR A 29 -10.72 4.85 7.55
C THR A 29 -9.29 4.38 7.85
N GLU A 30 -9.15 3.27 8.55
CA GLU A 30 -7.86 2.63 8.85
C GLU A 30 -7.15 2.21 7.56
N TYR A 31 -7.87 1.58 6.62
CA TYR A 31 -7.34 1.23 5.31
C TYR A 31 -6.73 2.43 4.59
N ASN A 32 -7.44 3.56 4.53
CA ASN A 32 -6.95 4.76 3.85
C ASN A 32 -5.72 5.37 4.56
N ALA A 33 -5.72 5.39 5.90
CA ALA A 33 -4.58 5.89 6.68
C ALA A 33 -3.32 5.03 6.49
N ILE A 34 -3.48 3.70 6.51
CA ILE A 34 -2.36 2.77 6.29
C ILE A 34 -1.88 2.87 4.84
N ARG A 35 -2.78 2.94 3.86
CA ARG A 35 -2.42 3.09 2.43
C ARG A 35 -1.61 4.36 2.18
N ALA A 36 -2.00 5.49 2.78
CA ALA A 36 -1.25 6.75 2.68
C ALA A 36 0.15 6.63 3.32
N THR A 37 0.23 5.98 4.48
CA THR A 37 1.50 5.71 5.16
C THR A 37 2.43 4.84 4.31
N LEU A 38 1.89 3.78 3.68
CA LEU A 38 2.66 2.90 2.78
C LEU A 38 3.16 3.66 1.56
N LYS A 39 2.33 4.47 0.91
CA LYS A 39 2.76 5.32 -0.23
C LYS A 39 3.95 6.20 0.15
N LYS A 40 3.85 6.91 1.28
CA LYS A 40 4.92 7.78 1.79
C LYS A 40 6.20 7.00 2.12
N LYS A 41 6.07 5.83 2.77
CA LYS A 41 7.20 4.97 3.14
C LYS A 41 8.00 4.48 1.93
N TYR A 42 7.30 4.06 0.88
CA TYR A 42 7.95 3.50 -0.32
C TYR A 42 8.28 4.56 -1.39
N LYS A 43 7.96 5.84 -1.14
CA LYS A 43 8.13 6.95 -2.08
C LYS A 43 7.48 6.65 -3.44
N ILE A 44 6.27 6.08 -3.40
CA ILE A 44 5.48 5.84 -4.61
C ILE A 44 4.99 7.22 -5.08
N LEU A 45 5.49 7.66 -6.23
CA LEU A 45 5.01 8.86 -6.89
C LEU A 45 3.63 8.53 -7.47
N ASP A 46 2.62 9.29 -7.08
CA ASP A 46 1.39 9.37 -7.85
C ASP A 46 1.74 10.18 -9.10
N PHE A 47 1.85 9.51 -10.24
CA PHE A 47 1.70 10.21 -11.51
C PHE A 47 0.23 10.54 -11.61
N ASP A 48 -0.18 11.67 -11.03
CA ASP A 48 -1.46 12.30 -11.35
C ASP A 48 -1.41 12.62 -12.85
N VAL A 49 -1.97 11.72 -13.66
CA VAL A 49 -2.32 12.04 -15.04
C VAL A 49 -3.58 12.89 -14.93
N ALA A 50 -3.35 14.21 -14.90
CA ALA A 50 -4.39 15.24 -15.02
C ALA A 50 -5.06 15.21 -16.40
#